data_AF-A0A8C1TYI5-F1
#
_entry.id   AF-A0A8C1TYI5-F1
#
_cell.length_a   1.000
_cell.length_b   1.000
_cell.length_c   1.000
_cell.angle_alpha   90.00
_cell.angle_beta   90.00
_cell.angle_gamma   90.00
#
_symmetry.space_group_name_H-M   'P 1'
#
loop_
_entity.id
_entity.type
_entity.pdbx_description
1 polymer ?
#
loop_
_entity_poly.entity_id
_entity_poly.type
_entity_poly.pdbx_seq_one_letter_code
_entity_poly.pdbx_strand_id
1 'polypeptide(L)' 'MPSDLERAMETLITVFHRYASKEAGNTSTLSRKELKMLMEAELASFLKLMK' A
#
# COMPACT_ATOMS: atom_id res chain seq x y z
N MET A 1 -11.50 20.83 -7.31
CA MET A 1 -11.71 19.44 -6.84
C MET A 1 -10.62 18.59 -7.48
N PRO A 2 -9.95 17.71 -6.73
CA PRO A 2 -8.96 16.83 -7.33
C PRO A 2 -9.62 15.90 -8.35
N SER A 3 -8.94 15.68 -9.46
CA SER A 3 -9.27 14.71 -10.49
C SER A 3 -9.26 13.27 -9.94
N ASP A 4 -9.89 12.36 -10.67
CA ASP A 4 -9.92 10.95 -10.26
C ASP A 4 -8.51 10.34 -10.15
N LEU A 5 -7.59 10.76 -11.01
CA LEU A 5 -6.20 10.30 -10.95
C LEU A 5 -5.47 10.84 -9.71
N GLU A 6 -5.67 12.12 -9.36
CA GLU A 6 -5.07 12.70 -8.15
C GLU A 6 -5.56 12.00 -6.88
N ARG A 7 -6.86 11.66 -6.82
CA ARG A 7 -7.43 10.89 -5.71
C ARG A 7 -6.88 9.47 -5.64
N ALA A 8 -6.72 8.80 -6.79
CA ALA A 8 -6.12 7.47 -6.84
C ALA A 8 -4.67 7.49 -6.36
N MET A 9 -3.89 8.49 -6.79
CA MET A 9 -2.51 8.68 -6.35
C MET A 9 -2.41 8.99 -4.85
N GLU A 10 -3.27 9.86 -4.32
CA GLU A 10 -3.34 10.15 -2.88
C GLU A 10 -3.65 8.88 -2.07
N THR A 11 -4.58 8.06 -2.56
CA THR A 11 -4.93 6.78 -1.93
C THR A 11 -3.73 5.82 -1.93
N LEU A 12 -3.02 5.68 -3.05
CA LEU A 12 -1.83 4.84 -3.16
C LEU A 12 -0.72 5.28 -2.20
N ILE A 13 -0.42 6.59 -2.15
CA ILE A 13 0.60 7.17 -1.27
C ILE A 13 0.22 6.96 0.21
N THR A 14 -1.04 7.19 0.54
CA THR A 14 -1.56 7.02 1.91
C THR A 14 -1.45 5.57 2.38
N VAL A 15 -1.83 4.62 1.52
CA VAL A 15 -1.70 3.20 1.79
C VAL A 15 -0.21 2.83 1.92
N PHE A 16 0.65 3.29 1.01
CA PHE A 16 2.09 3.03 1.08
C PHE A 16 2.69 3.43 2.44
N HIS A 17 2.50 4.68 2.87
CA HIS A 17 3.06 5.16 4.13
C HIS A 17 2.46 4.50 5.37
N ARG A 18 1.19 4.05 5.32
CA ARG A 18 0.57 3.26 6.40
C ARG A 18 1.33 1.96 6.67
N TYR A 19 1.84 1.30 5.63
CA TYR A 19 2.58 0.04 5.79
C TYR A 19 4.08 0.26 5.98
N ALA A 20 4.68 1.28 5.37
CA ALA A 20 6.11 1.61 5.52
C ALA A 20 6.47 2.16 6.91
N SER A 21 5.47 2.53 7.72
CA SER A 21 5.66 2.98 9.10
C SER A 21 5.46 1.89 10.15
N LYS A 22 5.23 0.64 9.72
CA LYS A 22 4.99 -0.48 10.65
C LYS A 22 6.26 -1.03 11.26
N GLU A 23 7.39 -1.02 10.57
CA GLU A 23 8.70 -1.33 11.14
C GLU A 23 9.43 -0.05 11.58
N ALA A 24 10.16 -0.15 12.70
CA ALA A 24 10.95 0.96 13.20
C ALA A 24 12.11 1.25 12.22
N GLY A 25 12.17 2.48 11.71
CA GLY A 25 13.22 2.91 10.79
C GLY A 25 12.70 3.78 9.65
N ASN A 26 12.98 3.39 8.42
CA ASN A 26 12.75 4.19 7.23
C ASN A 26 11.30 4.08 6.72
N THR A 27 10.55 5.17 6.82
CA THR A 27 9.14 5.26 6.38
C THR A 27 8.95 5.58 4.90
N SER A 28 10.06 5.74 4.15
CA SER A 28 10.07 6.05 2.72
C SER A 28 10.19 4.80 1.84
N THR A 29 10.36 3.61 2.43
CA THR A 29 10.51 2.33 1.72
C THR A 29 9.71 1.25 2.41
N LEU A 30 9.18 0.29 1.66
CA LEU A 30 8.59 -0.92 2.22
C LEU A 30 9.62 -2.04 2.31
N SER A 31 9.75 -2.65 3.49
CA SER A 31 10.44 -3.92 3.62
C SER A 31 9.66 -5.04 2.90
N ARG A 32 10.33 -6.17 2.63
CA ARG A 32 9.65 -7.34 2.04
C ARG A 32 8.46 -7.79 2.91
N LYS A 33 8.56 -7.65 4.23
CA LYS A 33 7.52 -8.04 5.18
C LYS A 33 6.35 -7.05 5.13
N GLU A 34 6.63 -5.75 5.10
CA GLU A 34 5.61 -4.71 5.00
C GLU A 34 4.86 -4.77 3.67
N LEU A 35 5.58 -4.98 2.56
CA LEU A 35 4.96 -5.18 1.25
C LEU A 35 4.05 -6.42 1.25
N LYS A 36 4.49 -7.54 1.84
CA LYS A 36 3.66 -8.74 1.96
C LYS A 36 2.37 -8.43 2.75
N MET A 37 2.47 -7.73 3.87
CA MET A 37 1.30 -7.31 4.65
C MET A 37 0.35 -6.40 3.86
N LEU A 38 0.88 -5.45 3.08
CA LEU A 38 0.08 -4.58 2.22
C LEU A 38 -0.69 -5.41 1.18
N MET A 39 -0.01 -6.32 0.49
CA MET A 39 -0.65 -7.16 -0.54
C MET A 39 -1.71 -8.09 0.06
N GLU A 40 -1.45 -8.69 1.22
CA GLU A 40 -2.40 -9.59 1.89
C GLU A 40 -3.61 -8.87 2.49
N ALA A 41 -3.47 -7.59 2.89
CA ALA A 41 -4.55 -6.83 3.50
C ALA A 41 -5.37 -6.02 2.49
N GLU A 42 -4.70 -5.24 1.64
CA GLU A 42 -5.36 -4.28 0.73
C GLU A 42 -5.70 -4.91 -0.63
N LEU A 43 -4.96 -5.96 -1.03
CA LEU A 43 -5.10 -6.62 -2.34
C LEU A 43 -5.52 -8.10 -2.22
N ALA A 44 -6.08 -8.51 -1.08
CA ALA A 44 -6.46 -9.91 -0.81
C ALA A 44 -7.39 -10.49 -1.89
N SER A 45 -8.40 -9.73 -2.31
CA SER A 45 -9.35 -10.15 -3.34
C SER A 45 -8.71 -10.19 -4.73
N PHE A 46 -7.79 -9.28 -5.02
CA PHE A 46 -7.04 -9.26 -6.28
C PHE A 46 -6.15 -10.50 -6.40
N LEU A 47 -5.44 -10.87 -5.32
CA LEU A 47 -4.61 -12.07 -5.27
C LEU A 47 -5.43 -13.37 -5.42
N LYS A 48 -6.67 -13.39 -4.95
CA LYS A 48 -7.58 -14.53 -5.12
C LYS A 48 -8.08 -14.69 -6.56
N LEU A 49 -8.24 -13.59 -7.28
CA LEU A 49 -8.68 -13.58 -8.69
C LEU A 49 -7.57 -13.97 -9.67
N MET A 50 -6.31 -13.94 -9.24
CA MET A 50 -5.13 -14.28 -10.05
C MET A 50 -4.70 -15.75 -9.94
N LYS A 51 -5.55 -16.61 -9.37
CA LYS A 51 -5.36 -18.06 -9.23
C LYS A 51 -6.21 -18.81 -10.24
#